data_AF-A0A352MW70-F1
#
_entry.id   AF-A0A352MW70-F1
#
_cell.length_a   1.000
_cell.length_b   1.000
_cell.length_c   1.000
_cell.angle_alpha   90.00
_cell.angle_beta   90.00
_cell.angle_gamma   90.00
#
_symmetry.space_group_name_H-M   'P 1'
#
loop_
_entity.id
_entity.type
_entity.pdbx_description
1 polymer ?
#
loop_
_entity_poly.entity_id
_entity_poly.type
_entity_poly.pdbx_seq_one_letter_code
_entity_poly.pdbx_strand_id
1 'polypeptide(L)'
;MLNDKIYSLQCLKEYTRPLAAAVKEHKTLMNFDGLLYMLGSIPMFVLTIVLLILNFIMYFGNGMSTMDLFINCLRYLLPTFLLPIFTAIIIMILDKKPIKPMIKGLVLYPLFLGSWLLINFKCLFKRETKWEKINHVRDIKINEVS
;
A
#
# COMPACT_ATOMS: atom_id res chain seq x y z
N MET A 1 16.66 13.06 7.97
CA MET A 1 17.19 11.70 8.23
C MET A 1 16.11 10.66 7.87
N LEU A 2 15.63 10.70 6.62
CA LEU A 2 14.76 9.68 6.04
C LEU A 2 15.68 8.75 5.24
N ASN A 3 16.25 7.73 5.88
CA ASN A 3 16.99 6.69 5.18
C ASN A 3 16.00 5.72 4.54
N ASP A 4 15.89 5.78 3.22
CA ASP A 4 16.23 4.66 2.32
C ASP A 4 15.68 3.27 2.64
N LYS A 5 14.36 3.08 2.77
CA LYS A 5 13.76 1.74 2.72
C LYS A 5 12.54 1.71 1.80
N ILE A 6 12.84 1.56 0.51
CA ILE A 6 11.85 1.20 -0.49
C ILE A 6 11.45 -0.25 -0.19
N TYR A 7 10.15 -0.53 -0.23
CA TYR A 7 9.46 -1.79 0.00
C TYR A 7 9.04 -2.09 1.44
N SER A 8 7.73 -2.00 1.60
CA SER A 8 6.92 -2.36 2.74
C SER A 8 7.43 -3.59 3.50
N LEU A 9 7.88 -4.67 2.84
CA LEU A 9 8.46 -5.87 3.48
C LEU A 9 9.79 -5.65 4.24
N GLN A 10 10.71 -4.83 3.70
CA GLN A 10 11.95 -4.47 4.39
C GLN A 10 11.67 -3.45 5.50
N CYS A 11 10.75 -2.51 5.25
CA CYS A 11 10.24 -1.64 6.29
C CYS A 11 9.55 -2.42 7.41
N LEU A 12 8.81 -3.48 7.10
CA LEU A 12 8.17 -4.33 8.10
C LEU A 12 9.23 -4.98 8.98
N LYS A 13 10.24 -5.62 8.38
CA LYS A 13 11.26 -6.31 9.18
C LYS A 13 12.02 -5.36 10.11
N GLU A 14 12.31 -4.16 9.64
CA GLU A 14 13.04 -3.17 10.44
C GLU A 14 12.16 -2.43 11.44
N TYR A 15 11.02 -1.90 10.99
CA TYR A 15 10.21 -0.96 11.76
C TYR A 15 9.19 -1.65 12.67
N THR A 16 8.76 -2.89 12.42
CA THR A 16 7.72 -3.52 13.26
C THR A 16 8.16 -3.68 14.72
N ARG A 17 9.43 -4.00 14.97
CA ARG A 17 9.97 -4.12 16.34
C ARG A 17 10.05 -2.78 17.09
N PRO A 18 10.72 -1.73 16.56
CA PRO A 18 10.76 -0.44 17.24
C PRO A 18 9.37 0.21 17.32
N LEU A 19 8.49 -0.01 16.34
CA LEU A 19 7.12 0.53 16.38
C LEU A 19 6.26 -0.19 17.42
N ALA A 20 6.40 -1.52 17.59
CA ALA A 20 5.73 -2.26 18.66
C ALA A 20 6.23 -1.83 20.06
N ALA A 21 7.52 -1.54 20.20
CA ALA A 21 8.08 -0.97 21.44
C ALA A 21 7.52 0.45 21.70
N ALA A 22 7.49 1.30 20.67
CA ALA A 22 6.95 2.66 20.76
C ALA A 22 5.44 2.73 21.04
N VAL A 23 4.65 1.75 20.56
CA VAL A 23 3.23 1.62 20.91
C VAL A 23 3.06 1.29 22.39
N LYS A 24 3.89 0.39 22.92
CA LYS A 24 3.87 0.01 24.34
C LYS A 24 4.29 1.17 25.25
N GLU A 25 5.29 1.94 24.82
CA GLU A 25 5.95 2.98 25.63
C GLU A 25 5.22 4.32 25.56
N HIS A 26 4.86 4.80 24.37
CA HIS A 26 4.25 6.12 24.19
C HIS A 26 2.71 6.09 24.15
N LYS A 27 2.08 4.92 23.97
CA LYS A 27 0.61 4.71 23.93
C LYS A 27 -0.16 5.74 23.08
N THR A 28 0.46 6.29 22.03
CA THR A 28 -0.20 7.24 21.14
C THR A 28 -1.01 6.47 20.10
N LEU A 29 -2.24 6.92 19.84
CA LEU A 29 -3.11 6.35 18.81
C LEU A 29 -2.45 6.38 17.42
N MET A 30 -1.58 7.37 17.17
CA MET A 30 -0.84 7.51 15.92
C MET A 30 0.17 6.37 15.70
N ASN A 31 0.90 5.95 16.75
CA ASN A 31 1.86 4.84 16.64
C ASN A 31 1.13 3.50 16.48
N PHE A 32 -0.04 3.36 17.11
CA PHE A 32 -0.87 2.16 16.99
C PHE A 32 -1.47 2.02 15.59
N ASP A 33 -2.02 3.09 15.02
CA ASP A 33 -2.53 3.12 13.66
C ASP A 33 -1.41 2.82 12.63
N GLY A 34 -0.22 3.40 12.83
CA GLY A 34 0.96 3.07 12.02
C GLY A 34 1.38 1.60 12.10
N LEU A 35 1.29 0.98 13.28
CA LEU A 35 1.58 -0.45 13.47
C LEU A 35 0.53 -1.33 12.78
N LEU A 36 -0.76 -0.99 12.92
CA LEU A 36 -1.85 -1.69 12.24
C LEU A 36 -1.75 -1.56 10.72
N TYR A 37 -1.36 -0.40 10.20
CA TYR A 37 -1.16 -0.21 8.77
C TYR A 37 -0.02 -1.09 8.25
N MET A 38 1.11 -1.13 8.96
CA MET A 38 2.28 -1.93 8.57
C MET A 38 1.98 -3.43 8.65
N LEU A 39 1.39 -3.91 9.75
CA LEU A 39 1.03 -5.32 9.96
C LEU A 39 -0.19 -5.76 9.16
N GLY A 40 -1.09 -4.84 8.80
CA GLY A 40 -2.31 -5.17 8.07
C GLY A 40 -2.08 -5.20 6.56
N SER A 41 -1.42 -4.18 6.00
CA SER A 41 -1.30 -4.01 4.55
C SER A 41 -0.45 -5.08 3.87
N ILE A 42 0.69 -5.45 4.46
CA ILE A 42 1.67 -6.34 3.82
C ILE A 42 1.21 -7.80 3.84
N PRO A 43 0.75 -8.37 4.96
CA PRO A 43 0.26 -9.74 4.99
C PRO A 43 -1.02 -9.90 4.17
N MET A 44 -1.94 -8.93 4.21
CA MET A 44 -3.15 -8.97 3.37
C MET A 44 -2.81 -8.97 1.88
N PHE A 45 -1.77 -8.25 1.47
CA PHE A 45 -1.29 -8.27 0.09
C PHE A 45 -0.77 -9.65 -0.32
N VAL A 46 0.09 -10.26 0.50
CA VAL A 46 0.63 -11.62 0.25
C VAL A 46 -0.50 -12.65 0.21
N LEU A 47 -1.44 -12.58 1.15
CA LEU A 47 -2.62 -13.44 1.19
C LEU A 47 -3.47 -13.31 -0.08
N THR A 48 -3.67 -12.09 -0.58
CA THR A 48 -4.45 -11.85 -1.82
C THR A 48 -3.79 -12.50 -3.04
N ILE A 49 -2.45 -12.43 -3.16
CA ILE A 49 -1.71 -13.10 -4.24
C ILE A 49 -1.84 -14.62 -4.12
N VAL A 50 -1.70 -15.18 -2.92
CA VAL A 50 -1.86 -16.63 -2.69
C VAL A 50 -3.27 -17.09 -3.06
N LEU A 51 -4.30 -16.34 -2.67
CA LEU A 51 -5.70 -16.64 -3.02
C LEU A 51 -5.95 -16.57 -4.53
N LEU A 52 -5.37 -15.59 -5.23
CA LEU A 52 -5.42 -15.51 -6.70
C LEU A 52 -4.78 -16.73 -7.34
N ILE A 53 -3.58 -17.12 -6.91
CA ILE A 53 -2.87 -18.31 -7.42
C ILE A 53 -3.69 -19.58 -7.18
N LEU A 54 -4.28 -19.76 -6.00
CA LEU A 54 -5.14 -20.90 -5.69
C LEU A 54 -6.37 -20.95 -6.61
N ASN A 55 -7.01 -19.81 -6.89
CA ASN A 55 -8.12 -19.74 -7.84
C ASN A 55 -7.69 -20.15 -9.26
N PHE A 56 -6.49 -19.75 -9.72
CA PHE A 56 -5.95 -20.20 -11.00
C PHE A 56 -5.66 -21.71 -11.01
N ILE A 57 -5.08 -22.26 -9.94
CA ILE A 57 -4.82 -23.71 -9.82
C ILE A 57 -6.14 -24.50 -9.88
N MET A 58 -7.19 -24.04 -9.18
CA MET A 58 -8.51 -24.66 -9.22
C MET A 58 -9.16 -24.60 -10.61
N TYR A 59 -8.94 -23.52 -11.35
CA TYR A 59 -9.41 -23.38 -12.74
C TYR A 59 -8.71 -24.38 -13.67
N PHE A 60 -7.39 -24.52 -13.60
CA PHE A 60 -6.64 -25.53 -14.39
C PHE A 60 -7.00 -26.97 -14.00
N GLY A 61 -7.43 -27.20 -12.77
CA GLY A 61 -7.92 -28.50 -12.29
C GLY A 61 -9.36 -28.86 -12.71
N ASN A 62 -10.00 -28.09 -13.62
CA ASN A 62 -11.42 -28.19 -13.96
C ASN A 62 -12.38 -28.05 -12.75
N GLY A 63 -11.91 -27.48 -11.64
CA GLY A 63 -12.71 -27.28 -10.44
C GLY A 63 -13.63 -26.06 -10.50
N MET A 64 -13.55 -25.23 -11.55
CA MET A 64 -14.30 -23.97 -11.65
C MET A 64 -14.50 -23.52 -13.10
N SER A 65 -15.62 -22.85 -13.40
CA SER A 65 -15.87 -22.24 -14.71
C SER A 65 -15.07 -20.93 -14.86
N THR A 66 -14.83 -20.52 -16.11
CA THR A 66 -14.18 -19.24 -16.44
C THR A 66 -14.96 -18.04 -15.86
N MET A 67 -16.29 -18.16 -15.77
CA MET A 67 -17.17 -17.17 -15.13
C MET A 67 -16.90 -17.04 -13.64
N ASP A 68 -16.71 -18.15 -12.94
CA ASP A 68 -16.47 -18.15 -11.50
C ASP A 68 -15.09 -17.57 -11.17
N LEU A 69 -14.07 -17.85 -11.99
CA LEU A 69 -12.74 -17.24 -11.84
C LEU A 69 -12.80 -15.71 -12.03
N PHE A 70 -13.58 -15.23 -12.99
CA PHE A 70 -13.77 -13.79 -13.21
C PHE A 70 -14.47 -13.14 -12.01
N ILE A 71 -15.55 -13.73 -11.51
CA ILE A 71 -16.28 -13.22 -10.34
C ILE A 71 -15.40 -13.23 -9.09
N ASN A 72 -14.61 -14.29 -8.87
CA ASN A 72 -13.69 -14.36 -7.74
C ASN A 72 -12.59 -13.30 -7.84
N CYS A 73 -11.97 -13.13 -9.00
CA CYS A 73 -10.97 -12.08 -9.23
C CYS A 73 -11.56 -10.68 -8.97
N LEU A 74 -12.76 -10.42 -9.48
CA LEU A 74 -13.47 -9.16 -9.26
C LEU A 74 -13.81 -8.95 -7.78
N ARG A 75 -14.21 -10.01 -7.07
CA ARG A 75 -14.54 -9.98 -5.64
C ARG A 75 -13.34 -9.71 -4.75
N TYR A 76 -12.11 -10.03 -5.18
CA TYR A 76 -10.91 -9.64 -4.47
C TYR A 76 -10.45 -8.23 -4.86
N LEU A 77 -10.48 -7.88 -6.14
CA LEU A 77 -10.00 -6.58 -6.62
C LEU A 77 -10.92 -5.43 -6.21
N LEU A 78 -12.25 -5.53 -6.44
CA LEU A 78 -13.21 -4.46 -6.11
C LEU A 78 -13.06 -3.93 -4.68
N PRO A 79 -13.16 -4.77 -3.63
CA PRO A 79 -13.01 -4.29 -2.26
C PRO A 79 -11.61 -3.71 -2.03
N THR A 80 -10.54 -4.30 -2.53
CA THR A 80 -9.19 -3.76 -2.34
C THR A 80 -9.01 -2.35 -2.89
N PHE A 81 -9.66 -2.01 -4.00
CA PHE A 81 -9.56 -0.67 -4.60
C PHE A 81 -10.62 0.31 -4.07
N LEU A 82 -11.85 -0.14 -3.80
CA LEU A 82 -12.97 0.72 -3.42
C LEU A 82 -13.13 0.93 -1.91
N LEU A 83 -12.84 -0.07 -1.06
CA LEU A 83 -12.95 0.11 0.40
C LEU A 83 -12.07 1.23 0.93
N PRO A 84 -10.78 1.36 0.53
CA PRO A 84 -9.95 2.44 1.03
C PRO A 84 -10.45 3.82 0.61
N ILE A 85 -11.06 3.92 -0.56
CA ILE A 85 -11.71 5.14 -1.04
C ILE A 85 -12.91 5.47 -0.15
N PHE A 86 -13.74 4.48 0.15
CA PHE A 86 -14.90 4.64 1.04
C PHE A 86 -14.49 5.01 2.47
N THR A 87 -13.50 4.34 3.05
CA THR A 87 -12.99 4.67 4.39
C THR A 87 -12.35 6.05 4.42
N ALA A 88 -11.62 6.45 3.38
CA ALA A 88 -11.08 7.80 3.27
C ALA A 88 -12.18 8.87 3.23
N ILE A 89 -13.29 8.63 2.52
CA ILE A 89 -14.45 9.53 2.54
C ILE A 89 -15.04 9.65 3.96
N ILE A 90 -15.23 8.53 4.66
CA ILE A 90 -15.75 8.53 6.03
C ILE A 90 -14.83 9.34 6.96
N ILE A 91 -13.52 9.11 6.90
CA ILE A 91 -12.55 9.83 7.74
C ILE A 91 -12.58 11.33 7.43
N MET A 92 -12.66 11.73 6.16
CA MET A 92 -12.78 13.15 5.79
C MET A 92 -14.05 13.81 6.32
N ILE A 93 -15.17 13.08 6.35
CA ILE A 93 -16.44 13.55 6.93
C ILE A 93 -16.30 13.72 8.44
N LEU A 94 -15.68 12.74 9.13
CA LEU A 94 -15.43 12.80 10.58
C LEU A 94 -14.49 13.95 10.96
N ASP A 95 -13.42 14.16 10.19
CA ASP A 95 -12.44 15.23 10.39
C ASP A 95 -12.91 16.60 9.87
N LYS A 96 -14.13 16.67 9.29
CA LYS A 96 -14.72 17.87 8.67
C LYS A 96 -13.79 18.55 7.64
N LYS A 97 -12.98 17.76 6.93
CA LYS A 97 -12.03 18.25 5.92
C LYS A 97 -12.76 18.54 4.59
N PRO A 98 -12.33 19.56 3.82
CA PRO A 98 -12.95 19.86 2.53
C PRO A 98 -12.67 18.74 1.50
N ILE A 99 -13.72 18.08 1.02
CA ILE A 99 -13.62 16.93 0.10
C ILE A 99 -13.28 17.37 -1.34
N LYS A 100 -13.79 18.54 -1.78
CA LYS A 100 -13.65 19.05 -3.16
C LYS A 100 -12.21 19.00 -3.73
N PRO A 101 -11.16 19.46 -3.02
CA PRO A 101 -9.79 19.38 -3.54
C PRO A 101 -9.24 17.94 -3.58
N MET A 102 -9.74 17.03 -2.75
CA MET A 102 -9.25 15.65 -2.63
C MET A 102 -9.87 14.66 -3.61
N ILE A 103 -10.97 14.98 -4.28
CA ILE A 103 -11.64 14.09 -5.25
C ILE A 103 -10.68 13.64 -6.35
N LYS A 104 -9.81 14.54 -6.84
CA LYS A 104 -8.79 14.19 -7.85
C LYS A 104 -7.83 13.10 -7.35
N GLY A 105 -7.39 13.22 -6.09
CA GLY A 105 -6.54 12.21 -5.45
C GLY A 105 -7.27 10.88 -5.24
N LEU A 106 -8.55 10.95 -4.86
CA LEU A 106 -9.40 9.79 -4.63
C LEU A 106 -9.63 8.97 -5.91
N VAL A 107 -9.85 9.64 -7.05
CA VAL A 107 -10.02 9.00 -8.36
C VAL A 107 -8.69 8.46 -8.90
N LEU A 108 -7.57 9.10 -8.57
CA LEU A 108 -6.23 8.64 -8.97
C LEU A 108 -5.70 7.52 -8.06
N TYR A 109 -6.35 7.28 -6.92
CA TYR A 109 -5.92 6.30 -5.93
C TYR A 109 -5.84 4.85 -6.48
N PRO A 110 -6.79 4.36 -7.31
CA PRO A 110 -6.66 3.04 -7.94
C PRO A 110 -5.46 2.93 -8.89
N LEU A 111 -5.14 3.99 -9.64
CA LEU A 111 -3.97 4.02 -10.52
C LEU A 111 -2.66 4.02 -9.72
N PHE A 112 -2.64 4.75 -8.61
CA PHE A 112 -1.53 4.74 -7.67
C PHE A 112 -1.33 3.35 -7.05
N LEU A 113 -2.40 2.72 -6.54
CA LEU A 113 -2.34 1.36 -6.00
C LEU A 113 -1.91 0.33 -7.04
N GLY A 114 -2.40 0.43 -8.28
CA GLY A 114 -2.01 -0.46 -9.38
C GLY A 114 -0.52 -0.34 -9.70
N SER A 115 0.00 0.90 -9.80
CA SER A 115 1.42 1.16 -10.01
C SER A 115 2.25 0.64 -8.83
N TRP A 116 1.80 0.89 -7.60
CA TRP A 116 2.43 0.39 -6.38
C TRP A 116 2.48 -1.13 -6.34
N LEU A 117 1.41 -1.81 -6.74
CA LEU A 117 1.32 -3.28 -6.79
C LEU A 117 2.35 -3.89 -7.76
N LEU A 118 2.48 -3.31 -8.96
CA LEU A 118 3.50 -3.72 -9.94
C LEU A 118 4.92 -3.53 -9.40
N ILE A 119 5.17 -2.40 -8.73
CA ILE A 119 6.46 -2.07 -8.14
C ILE A 119 6.80 -3.06 -7.01
N ASN A 120 5.85 -3.41 -6.14
CA ASN A 120 6.04 -4.42 -5.08
C ASN A 120 6.26 -5.83 -5.65
N PHE A 121 5.52 -6.19 -6.71
CA PHE A 121 5.69 -7.48 -7.38
C PHE A 121 7.08 -7.62 -7.99
N LYS A 122 7.59 -6.57 -8.67
CA LYS A 122 8.96 -6.55 -9.21
C LYS A 122 10.01 -6.80 -8.12
N CYS A 123 9.81 -6.26 -6.92
CA CYS A 123 10.80 -6.38 -5.84
C CYS A 123 10.68 -7.63 -4.97
N LEU A 124 9.61 -8.41 -5.12
CA LEU A 124 9.57 -9.79 -4.63
C LEU A 124 10.62 -10.66 -5.35
N PHE A 125 10.81 -10.46 -6.66
CA PHE A 125 11.74 -11.25 -7.47
C PHE A 125 13.13 -10.62 -7.61
N LYS A 126 13.22 -9.28 -7.74
CA LYS A 126 14.48 -8.56 -7.86
C LYS A 126 14.64 -7.58 -6.70
N ARG A 127 15.34 -8.00 -5.65
CA ARG A 127 15.75 -7.13 -4.53
C ARG A 127 16.88 -6.22 -5.00
N GLU A 128 16.57 -5.12 -5.66
CA GLU A 128 17.58 -4.11 -5.95
C GLU A 128 17.91 -3.35 -4.66
N THR A 129 19.04 -3.72 -4.05
CA THR A 129 19.54 -3.18 -2.78
C THR A 129 20.47 -1.98 -2.96
N LYS A 130 20.59 -1.45 -4.17
CA LYS A 130 21.48 -0.32 -4.49
C LYS A 130 20.65 0.83 -5.06
N TRP A 131 20.37 1.80 -4.19
CA TRP A 131 19.89 3.11 -4.64
C TRP A 131 21.10 3.89 -5.14
N GLU A 132 21.16 4.15 -6.45
CA GLU A 132 22.08 5.15 -6.97
C GLU A 132 21.53 6.52 -6.57
N LYS A 133 22.36 7.30 -5.87
CA LYS A 133 21.98 8.63 -5.44
C LYS A 133 21.59 9.46 -6.66
N ILE A 134 20.33 9.87 -6.75
CA ILE A 134 19.95 10.92 -7.71
C ILE A 134 20.73 12.15 -7.27
N ASN A 135 21.75 12.54 -8.04
CA ASN A 135 22.50 13.76 -7.78
C ASN A 135 21.51 14.92 -7.90
N HIS A 136 21.16 15.50 -6.76
CA HIS A 136 20.47 16.78 -6.71
C HIS A 136 21.43 17.85 -7.25
N VAL A 137 21.45 18.02 -8.57
CA VAL A 137 22.25 19.04 -9.27
C VAL A 137 21.68 20.45 -9.11
N ARG A 138 20.61 20.61 -8.32
CA ARG A 138 19.87 21.87 -8.24
C ARG A 138 19.45 22.18 -6.81
N ASP A 139 20.28 22.97 -6.13
CA ASP A 139 19.94 23.65 -4.89
C ASP A 139 19.18 24.94 -5.22
N ILE A 140 17.85 24.88 -5.30
CA ILE A 140 17.04 26.10 -5.44
C ILE A 140 16.90 26.70 -4.05
N LYS A 141 17.59 27.82 -3.79
CA LYS A 141 17.44 28.57 -2.54
C LYS A 141 16.06 29.24 -2.55
N ILE A 142 15.40 29.29 -1.40
CA ILE A 142 14.05 29.89 -1.24
C ILE A 142 13.98 31.34 -1.77
N ASN A 143 15.11 32.05 -1.81
CA ASN A 143 15.21 33.40 -2.37
C ASN A 143 15.09 33.50 -3.90
N GLU A 144 15.16 32.38 -4.64
CA GLU A 144 15.04 32.34 -6.11
C GLU A 144 13.62 32.04 -6.60
N VAL A 145 12.68 31.77 -5.68
CA VAL A 145 11.29 31.40 -5.99
C VAL A 145 10.29 32.50 -5.63
N SER A 146 10.75 33.74 -5.49
CA SER A 146 9.89 34.94 -5.37
C SER A 146 9.27 35.31 -6.71
#